data_AF-A0A023X5F5-F1
#
_entry.id   AF-A0A023X5F5-F1
#
_cell.length_a   1.000
_cell.length_b   1.000
_cell.length_c   1.000
_cell.angle_alpha   90.00
_cell.angle_beta   90.00
_cell.angle_gamma   90.00
#
_symmetry.space_group_name_H-M   'P 1'
#
loop_
_entity.id
_entity.type
_entity.pdbx_description
1 polymer ?
#
loop_
_entity_poly.entity_id
_entity_poly.type
_entity_poly.pdbx_seq_one_letter_code
_entity_poly.pdbx_strand_id
1 'polypeptide(L)'
;MDLEGMIAELENLNLADLERLARAVERRIRTVRGRPVSGVLEYRPHADGTLQAEVRRYYRKDGQVKEQGPYWYFRYHEDGKQKKLYLGKTEDPAQELVRRRGT
;
A
#
# COMPACT_ATOMS: atom_id res chain seq x y z
N MET A 1 -30.92 -6.24 -18.53
CA MET A 1 -29.77 -5.94 -19.40
C MET A 1 -28.61 -6.76 -18.87
N ASP A 2 -28.07 -7.65 -19.69
CA ASP A 2 -26.87 -8.43 -19.36
C ASP A 2 -25.60 -7.67 -19.74
N LEU A 3 -24.43 -8.21 -19.39
CA LEU A 3 -23.15 -7.55 -19.64
C LEU A 3 -22.89 -7.33 -21.13
N GLU A 4 -23.23 -8.30 -21.97
CA GLU A 4 -23.04 -8.21 -23.42
C GLU A 4 -23.89 -7.10 -24.04
N GLY A 5 -25.16 -6.98 -23.62
CA GLY A 5 -26.01 -5.86 -24.01
C GLY A 5 -25.47 -4.52 -23.56
N MET A 6 -24.90 -4.42 -22.35
CA MET A 6 -24.25 -3.18 -21.89
C MET A 6 -23.01 -2.81 -22.71
N ILE A 7 -22.23 -3.81 -23.16
CA ILE A 7 -21.03 -3.59 -23.96
C ILE A 7 -21.42 -3.14 -25.38
N ALA A 8 -22.43 -3.77 -25.98
CA ALA A 8 -22.92 -3.38 -27.31
C ALA A 8 -23.39 -1.91 -27.34
N GLU A 9 -24.07 -1.44 -26.28
CA GLU A 9 -24.51 -0.04 -26.19
C GLU A 9 -23.37 0.97 -26.09
N LEU A 10 -22.14 0.55 -25.78
CA LEU A 10 -20.98 1.45 -25.79
C LEU A 10 -20.71 2.03 -27.18
N GLU A 11 -21.03 1.29 -28.25
CA GLU A 11 -20.83 1.74 -29.63
C GLU A 11 -21.69 2.97 -29.97
N ASN A 12 -22.81 3.15 -29.25
CA ASN A 12 -23.73 4.26 -29.44
C ASN A 12 -23.34 5.53 -28.66
N LEU A 13 -22.33 5.46 -27.79
CA LEU A 13 -21.92 6.58 -26.95
C LEU A 13 -20.92 7.49 -27.66
N ASN A 14 -21.05 8.80 -27.44
CA ASN A 14 -20.03 9.75 -27.84
C ASN A 14 -18.82 9.69 -26.90
N LEU A 15 -17.72 10.33 -27.30
CA LEU A 15 -16.46 10.33 -26.53
C LEU A 15 -16.63 10.87 -25.10
N ALA A 16 -17.38 11.95 -24.92
CA ALA A 16 -17.57 12.55 -23.59
C ALA A 16 -18.32 11.61 -22.63
N ASP A 17 -19.33 10.91 -23.14
CA ASP A 17 -20.08 9.91 -22.39
C ASP A 17 -19.27 8.66 -22.12
N LEU A 18 -18.47 8.19 -23.09
CA LEU A 18 -17.51 7.10 -22.89
C LEU A 18 -16.50 7.42 -21.79
N GLU A 19 -15.90 8.61 -21.80
CA GLU A 19 -14.98 9.02 -20.73
C GLU A 19 -15.69 9.13 -19.37
N ARG A 20 -16.93 9.61 -19.34
CA ARG A 20 -17.73 9.69 -18.12
C ARG A 20 -18.02 8.29 -17.56
N LEU A 21 -18.38 7.35 -18.42
CA LEU A 21 -18.66 5.96 -18.07
C LEU A 21 -17.38 5.26 -17.59
N ALA A 22 -16.25 5.41 -18.30
CA ALA A 22 -14.96 4.87 -17.90
C ALA A 22 -14.59 5.30 -16.47
N ARG A 23 -14.72 6.60 -16.17
CA ARG A 23 -14.50 7.13 -14.81
C ARG A 23 -15.45 6.52 -13.77
N ALA A 24 -16.71 6.26 -14.13
CA ALA A 24 -17.68 5.64 -13.23
C ALA A 24 -17.36 4.17 -12.95
N VAL A 25 -17.03 3.40 -14.00
CA VAL A 25 -16.62 2.00 -13.92
C VAL A 25 -15.36 1.86 -13.07
N GLU A 26 -14.33 2.68 -13.31
CA GLU A 26 -13.12 2.68 -12.50
C GLU A 26 -13.42 2.96 -11.01
N ARG A 27 -14.29 3.94 -10.71
CA ARG A 27 -14.70 4.21 -9.33
C ARG A 27 -15.37 2.99 -8.71
N ARG A 28 -16.25 2.30 -9.45
CA ARG A 28 -16.92 1.08 -8.96
C ARG A 28 -15.94 -0.05 -8.74
N ILE A 29 -15.02 -0.30 -9.68
CA ILE A 29 -13.95 -1.30 -9.54
C ILE A 29 -13.12 -1.00 -8.28
N ARG A 30 -12.77 0.26 -8.03
CA ARG A 30 -12.05 0.68 -6.80
C ARG A 30 -12.85 0.38 -5.54
N THR A 31 -14.16 0.63 -5.52
CA THR A 31 -15.02 0.28 -4.38
C THR A 31 -15.08 -1.22 -4.15
N VAL A 32 -15.24 -2.01 -5.22
CA VAL A 32 -15.40 -3.48 -5.16
C VAL A 32 -14.10 -4.17 -4.76
N ARG A 33 -12.96 -3.75 -5.33
CA ARG A 33 -11.63 -4.27 -4.95
C ARG A 33 -11.20 -3.83 -3.55
N GLY A 34 -11.89 -2.85 -2.96
CA GLY A 34 -11.51 -2.25 -1.69
C GLY A 34 -10.27 -1.37 -1.79
N ARG A 35 -9.90 -0.77 -0.66
CA ARG A 35 -8.69 0.05 -0.57
C ARG A 35 -7.45 -0.85 -0.46
N PRO A 36 -6.41 -0.75 -1.32
CA PRO A 36 -5.12 -1.34 -1.05
C PRO A 36 -4.67 -0.84 0.31
N VAL A 37 -4.61 -1.77 1.25
CA VAL A 37 -4.28 -1.44 2.62
C VAL A 37 -2.76 -1.32 2.69
N SER A 38 -2.28 -0.30 3.41
CA SER A 38 -0.89 -0.32 3.87
C SER A 38 -0.70 -1.59 4.69
N GLY A 39 0.45 -2.23 4.57
CA GLY A 39 0.61 -3.58 5.09
C GLY A 39 2.05 -3.94 5.38
N VAL A 40 2.21 -5.03 6.12
CA VAL A 40 3.52 -5.62 6.38
C VAL A 40 3.86 -6.53 5.23
N LEU A 41 5.04 -6.33 4.64
CA LEU A 41 5.59 -7.19 3.61
C LEU A 41 6.39 -8.34 4.22
N GLU A 42 7.12 -8.06 5.31
CA GLU A 42 8.07 -9.00 5.87
C GLU A 42 8.31 -8.77 7.37
N TYR A 43 8.54 -9.87 8.09
CA TYR A 43 9.10 -9.89 9.44
C TYR A 43 10.42 -10.68 9.44
N ARG A 44 11.46 -10.15 10.06
CA ARG A 44 12.73 -10.84 10.30
C ARG A 44 13.08 -10.77 11.79
N PRO A 45 13.12 -11.90 12.52
CA PRO A 45 13.64 -11.92 13.88
C PRO A 45 15.07 -11.36 13.94
N HIS A 46 15.36 -10.52 14.91
CA HIS A 46 16.68 -9.92 15.07
C HIS A 46 16.95 -9.56 16.54
N ALA A 47 17.91 -10.26 17.15
CA ALA A 47 18.30 -10.08 18.56
C ALA A 47 17.09 -10.07 19.52
N ASP A 48 16.86 -8.95 20.21
CA ASP A 48 15.79 -8.70 21.18
C ASP A 48 14.44 -8.29 20.55
N GLY A 49 14.32 -8.37 19.23
CA GLY A 49 13.15 -7.88 18.53
C GLY A 49 12.96 -8.43 17.13
N THR A 50 12.29 -7.64 16.29
CA THR A 50 11.89 -8.03 14.93
C THR A 50 11.99 -6.82 14.00
N LEU A 51 12.71 -6.99 12.90
CA LEU A 51 12.70 -6.08 11.77
C LEU A 51 11.42 -6.32 10.97
N GLN A 52 10.69 -5.25 10.68
CA GLN A 52 9.40 -5.28 10.00
C GLN A 52 9.43 -4.32 8.80
N ALA A 53 9.25 -4.87 7.59
CA ALA A 53 9.11 -4.09 6.37
C ALA A 53 7.63 -3.75 6.13
N GLU A 54 7.29 -2.47 6.04
CA GLU A 54 5.93 -2.02 5.77
C GLU A 54 5.85 -1.25 4.46
N VAL A 55 4.80 -1.50 3.68
CA VAL A 55 4.45 -0.72 2.50
C VAL A 55 3.27 0.19 2.81
N ARG A 56 3.32 1.43 2.33
CA ARG A 56 2.25 2.40 2.44
C ARG A 56 1.60 2.63 1.09
N ARG A 57 0.28 2.51 1.04
CA ARG A 57 -0.51 2.74 -0.18
C ARG A 57 -1.44 3.92 0.03
N TYR A 58 -1.32 4.90 -0.86
CA TYR A 58 -2.09 6.15 -0.83
C TYR A 58 -2.93 6.29 -2.08
N TYR A 59 -4.12 6.86 -1.93
CA TYR A 59 -4.97 7.25 -3.05
C TYR A 59 -4.77 8.71 -3.41
N ARG A 60 -4.56 8.96 -4.69
CA ARG A 60 -4.69 10.30 -5.26
C ARG A 60 -6.15 10.61 -5.58
N LYS A 61 -6.48 11.89 -5.77
CA LYS A 61 -7.84 12.35 -6.11
C LYS A 61 -8.38 11.76 -7.43
N ASP A 62 -7.49 11.45 -8.36
CA ASP A 62 -7.79 10.79 -9.65
C ASP A 62 -8.12 9.29 -9.48
N GLY A 63 -7.75 8.68 -8.34
CA GLY A 63 -7.92 7.25 -8.07
C GLY A 63 -6.68 6.41 -8.25
N GLN A 64 -5.59 6.98 -8.75
CA GLN A 64 -4.33 6.25 -8.85
C GLN A 64 -3.80 5.92 -7.46
N VAL A 65 -3.26 4.71 -7.35
CA VAL A 65 -2.62 4.23 -6.12
C VAL A 65 -1.14 4.56 -6.20
N LYS A 66 -0.66 5.34 -5.23
CA LYS A 66 0.77 5.56 -5.03
C LYS A 66 1.25 4.65 -3.91
N GLU A 67 2.11 3.70 -4.28
CA GLU A 67 2.81 2.85 -3.32
C GLU A 67 4.13 3.53 -2.87
N GLN A 68 4.45 3.43 -1.58
CA GLN A 68 5.71 3.89 -1.01
C GLN A 68 6.25 2.89 0.01
N GLY A 69 7.55 2.63 -0.05
CA GLY A 69 8.24 1.69 0.83
C GLY A 69 9.21 0.81 0.04
N PRO A 70 9.63 -0.35 0.59
CA PRO A 70 9.38 -0.76 1.97
C PRO A 70 10.05 0.18 2.98
N TYR A 71 9.32 0.49 4.04
CA TYR A 71 9.81 1.20 5.21
C TYR A 71 10.13 0.20 6.30
N TRP A 72 11.36 0.21 6.78
CA TRP A 72 11.78 -0.67 7.85
C TRP A 72 11.53 -0.07 9.22
N TYR A 73 11.09 -0.93 10.12
CA TYR A 73 10.96 -0.66 11.54
C TYR A 73 11.59 -1.78 12.33
N PHE A 74 12.13 -1.48 13.50
CA PHE A 74 12.52 -2.47 14.49
C PHE A 74 11.55 -2.42 15.66
N ARG A 75 10.88 -3.54 15.94
CA ARG A 75 9.99 -3.69 17.10
C ARG A 75 10.67 -4.54 18.16
N TYR A 76 10.64 -4.08 19.40
CA TYR A 76 11.30 -4.75 20.52
C TYR A 76 10.55 -4.49 21.82
N HIS A 77 10.93 -5.17 22.89
CA HIS A 77 10.44 -4.90 24.23
C HIS A 77 11.55 -4.32 25.10
N GLU A 78 11.22 -3.29 25.87
CA GLU A 78 12.10 -2.63 26.83
C GLU A 78 11.24 -2.19 28.01
N ASP A 79 11.67 -2.49 29.24
CA ASP A 79 10.91 -2.24 30.47
C ASP A 79 9.46 -2.78 30.42
N GLY A 80 9.29 -3.96 29.84
CA GLY A 80 7.99 -4.61 29.67
C GLY A 80 7.06 -3.94 28.65
N LYS A 81 7.53 -2.95 27.89
CA LYS A 81 6.73 -2.20 26.90
C LYS A 81 7.23 -2.46 25.48
N GLN A 82 6.30 -2.62 24.53
CA GLN A 82 6.65 -2.68 23.11
C GLN A 82 7.09 -1.29 22.63
N LYS A 83 8.28 -1.23 22.03
CA LYS A 83 8.87 -0.06 21.38
C LYS A 83 8.96 -0.29 19.87
N LYS A 84 9.03 0.79 19.10
CA LYS A 84 9.19 0.76 17.65
C LYS A 84 10.17 1.84 17.22
N LEU A 85 11.25 1.45 16.55
CA LEU A 85 12.23 2.34 15.95
C LEU A 85 12.04 2.36 14.44
N TYR A 86 11.94 3.54 13.83
CA TYR A 86 11.91 3.67 12.37
C TYR A 86 13.33 3.66 11.82
N LEU A 87 13.56 2.83 10.80
CA LEU A 87 14.85 2.65 10.14
C LEU A 87 14.90 3.28 8.73
N GLY A 88 13.76 3.65 8.16
CA GLY A 88 13.71 4.26 6.83
C GLY A 88 13.62 3.25 5.69
N LYS A 89 13.94 3.72 4.48
CA LYS A 89 14.10 2.86 3.30
C LYS A 89 15.56 2.46 3.23
N THR A 90 15.83 1.17 3.39
CA THR A 90 17.18 0.62 3.36
C THR A 90 17.12 -0.82 2.86
N GLU A 91 18.17 -1.25 2.18
CA GLU A 91 18.36 -2.65 1.76
C GLU A 91 18.96 -3.49 2.90
N ASP A 92 19.69 -2.84 3.83
CA ASP A 92 20.26 -3.45 5.02
C ASP A 92 19.68 -2.83 6.29
N PRO A 93 18.52 -3.34 6.75
CA PRO A 93 17.88 -2.84 7.97
C PRO A 93 18.62 -3.25 9.25
N ALA A 94 19.43 -4.31 9.24
CA ALA A 94 20.20 -4.71 10.40
C ALA A 94 21.35 -3.73 10.65
N GLN A 95 22.09 -3.36 9.60
CA GLN A 95 23.14 -2.36 9.70
C GLN A 95 22.61 -0.98 10.11
N GLU A 96 21.44 -0.58 9.59
CA GLU A 96 20.78 0.67 9.99
C GLU A 96 20.30 0.64 11.45
N LEU A 97 19.82 -0.51 11.93
CA LEU A 97 19.47 -0.69 13.33
C LEU A 97 20.69 -0.47 14.24
N VAL A 98 21.84 -1.07 13.91
CA VAL A 98 23.09 -0.87 14.66
C VAL A 98 23.46 0.62 14.71
N ARG A 99 23.42 1.31 13.56
CA ARG A 99 23.71 2.74 13.49
C ARG A 99 22.79 3.59 14.37
N ARG A 100 21.50 3.26 14.43
CA ARG A 100 20.51 4.07 15.16
C ARG A 100 20.43 3.77 16.64
N ARG A 101 20.64 2.52 17.05
CA ARG A 101 20.61 2.16 18.47
C ARG A 101 21.90 2.57 19.18
N GLY A 102 23.02 2.68 18.46
CA GLY A 102 24.32 2.77 19.10
C GLY A 102 24.63 1.45 19.80
N THR A 103 25.89 1.02 19.70
CA THR A 103 26.42 -0.14 20.44
C THR A 103 26.05 -0.13 21.91
#